data_AF-D2JTI0-F1
#
_entry.id   AF-D2JTI0-F1
#
_cell.length_a   1.000
_cell.length_b   1.000
_cell.length_c   1.000
_cell.angle_alpha   90.00
_cell.angle_beta   90.00
_cell.angle_gamma   90.00
#
_symmetry.space_group_name_H-M   'P 1'
#
loop_
_entity.id
_entity.type
_entity.pdbx_description
1 polymer ?
#
loop_
_entity_poly.entity_id
_entity_poly.type
_entity_poly.pdbx_seq_one_letter_code
_entity_poly.pdbx_strand_id
1 'polypeptide(L)'
;DNDVLVMPSSFEDLWELYRGLANVRPALPVSDEYLAVQDAMLSDLNRQHVTDLKDLKPIKGDNIFVWQGDITTLKIDAIVNAANSRFLGCMQANHDCIDNIIHTKAGVQVRLDCAEIIRQQGRNEGVGKAKITRGYNLPAKYIIHTVGPQIRRLPVSKLNQDLLAKCYLSCLKLADQQS
;
A
#
# COMPACT_ATOMS: atom_id res chain seq x y z
N ASP A 1 -36.46 -1.37 14.55
CA ASP A 1 -35.55 -0.27 14.92
C ASP A 1 -34.93 0.32 13.67
N ASN A 2 -35.47 1.47 13.24
CA ASN A 2 -34.86 2.28 12.18
C ASN A 2 -33.78 3.13 12.85
N ASP A 3 -32.61 2.53 13.10
CA ASP A 3 -31.42 3.32 13.40
C ASP A 3 -31.08 4.14 12.15
N VAL A 4 -31.47 5.41 12.17
CA VAL A 4 -31.02 6.38 11.19
C VAL A 4 -29.52 6.49 11.34
N LEU A 5 -28.77 6.02 10.35
CA LEU A 5 -27.32 6.16 10.30
C LEU A 5 -26.99 7.66 10.25
N VAL A 6 -26.58 8.23 11.38
CA VAL A 6 -26.14 9.63 11.43
C VAL A 6 -24.70 9.69 10.92
N MET A 7 -24.49 10.38 9.79
CA MET A 7 -23.14 10.62 9.29
C MET A 7 -22.40 11.63 10.18
N PRO A 8 -21.12 11.41 10.46
CA PRO A 8 -20.32 12.38 11.20
C PRO A 8 -20.08 13.66 10.37
N SER A 9 -19.59 14.71 11.03
CA SER A 9 -19.40 16.03 10.41
C SER A 9 -17.95 16.51 10.38
N SER A 10 -17.06 15.95 11.22
CA SER A 10 -15.64 16.28 11.22
C SER A 10 -14.93 15.55 10.07
N PHE A 11 -13.82 16.11 9.58
CA PHE A 11 -13.02 15.44 8.55
C PHE A 11 -12.45 14.12 9.07
N GLU A 12 -11.98 14.10 10.32
CA GLU A 12 -11.35 12.95 10.95
C GLU A 12 -12.32 11.77 11.05
N ASP A 13 -13.55 12.01 11.51
CA ASP A 13 -14.57 10.97 11.63
C ASP A 13 -15.09 10.51 10.26
N LEU A 14 -15.22 11.44 9.30
CA LEU A 14 -15.58 11.11 7.92
C LEU A 14 -14.48 10.26 7.24
N TRP A 15 -13.21 10.57 7.51
CA TRP A 15 -12.08 9.81 7.01
C TRP A 15 -12.07 8.40 7.57
N GLU A 16 -12.26 8.23 8.88
CA GLU A 16 -12.31 6.90 9.49
C GLU A 16 -13.53 6.10 9.02
N LEU A 17 -14.69 6.73 8.83
CA LEU A 17 -15.85 6.08 8.22
C LEU A 17 -15.54 5.61 6.77
N TYR A 18 -15.00 6.50 5.94
CA TYR A 18 -14.59 6.18 4.57
C TYR A 18 -13.56 5.05 4.56
N ARG A 19 -12.51 5.16 5.37
CA ARG A 19 -11.42 4.18 5.49
C ARG A 19 -11.98 2.80 5.85
N GLY A 20 -12.83 2.71 6.87
CA GLY A 20 -13.46 1.46 7.28
C GLY A 20 -14.22 0.79 6.13
N LEU A 21 -15.07 1.56 5.42
CA LEU A 21 -15.82 1.08 4.26
C LEU A 21 -14.91 0.63 3.11
N ALA A 22 -13.90 1.44 2.77
CA ALA A 22 -12.92 1.12 1.73
C ALA A 22 -12.12 -0.14 2.07
N ASN A 23 -11.75 -0.32 3.34
CA ASN A 23 -10.96 -1.46 3.79
C ASN A 23 -11.72 -2.78 3.61
N VAL A 24 -12.98 -2.86 4.03
CA VAL A 24 -13.75 -4.13 4.00
C VAL A 24 -14.36 -4.44 2.63
N ARG A 25 -14.38 -3.47 1.71
CA ARG A 25 -14.98 -3.62 0.38
C ARG A 25 -14.31 -4.73 -0.44
N PRO A 26 -15.07 -5.70 -1.01
CA PRO A 26 -14.52 -6.69 -1.94
C PRO A 26 -13.90 -6.06 -3.21
N ALA A 27 -13.04 -6.80 -3.90
CA ALA A 27 -12.42 -6.36 -5.16
C ALA A 27 -13.39 -6.49 -6.34
N LEU A 28 -14.45 -5.67 -6.34
CA LEU A 28 -15.45 -5.59 -7.40
C LEU A 28 -15.34 -4.26 -8.15
N PRO A 29 -15.76 -4.18 -9.42
CA PRO A 29 -15.81 -2.92 -10.16
C PRO A 29 -16.53 -1.81 -9.38
N VAL A 30 -16.10 -0.57 -9.58
CA VAL A 30 -16.72 0.66 -9.05
C VAL A 30 -17.20 1.52 -10.22
N SER A 31 -18.09 2.47 -9.97
CA SER A 31 -18.50 3.43 -11.00
C SER A 31 -17.37 4.42 -11.31
N ASP A 32 -17.34 4.92 -12.54
CA ASP A 32 -16.39 5.96 -12.95
C ASP A 32 -16.59 7.27 -12.18
N GLU A 33 -17.84 7.58 -11.81
CA GLU A 33 -18.15 8.73 -10.96
C GLU A 33 -17.55 8.61 -9.56
N TYR A 34 -17.63 7.41 -8.95
CA TYR A 34 -16.97 7.15 -7.67
C TYR A 34 -15.45 7.30 -7.79
N LEU A 35 -14.86 6.78 -8.86
CA LEU A 35 -13.43 6.92 -9.11
C LEU A 35 -13.01 8.38 -9.28
N ALA A 36 -13.75 9.17 -10.04
CA ALA A 36 -13.44 10.58 -10.25
C ALA A 36 -13.43 11.37 -8.92
N VAL A 37 -14.41 11.14 -8.06
CA VAL A 37 -14.49 11.77 -6.73
C VAL A 37 -13.37 11.28 -5.82
N GLN A 38 -13.15 9.95 -5.78
CA GLN A 38 -12.07 9.35 -4.98
C GLN A 38 -10.71 9.90 -5.38
N ASP A 39 -10.41 9.95 -6.68
CA ASP A 39 -9.11 10.36 -7.19
C ASP A 39 -8.86 11.84 -6.95
N ALA A 40 -9.88 12.70 -7.11
CA ALA A 40 -9.78 14.11 -6.75
C ALA A 40 -9.45 14.30 -5.27
N MET A 41 -10.16 13.60 -4.37
CA MET A 41 -9.95 13.67 -2.93
C MET A 41 -8.55 13.15 -2.52
N LEU A 42 -8.19 11.94 -2.95
CA LEU A 42 -6.94 11.29 -2.53
C LEU A 42 -5.72 12.00 -3.13
N SER A 43 -5.78 12.44 -4.38
CA SER A 43 -4.69 13.19 -5.01
C SER A 43 -4.45 14.53 -4.32
N ASP A 44 -5.50 15.24 -3.87
CA ASP A 44 -5.33 16.47 -3.10
C ASP A 44 -4.68 16.17 -1.74
N LEU A 45 -5.25 15.26 -0.96
CA LEU A 45 -4.75 14.88 0.37
C LEU A 45 -3.27 14.47 0.35
N ASN A 46 -2.87 13.66 -0.63
CA ASN A 46 -1.49 13.18 -0.72
C ASN A 46 -0.51 14.24 -1.24
N ARG A 47 -1.00 15.35 -1.81
CA ARG A 47 -0.18 16.43 -2.36
C ARG A 47 0.08 17.59 -1.41
N GLN A 48 -0.68 17.70 -0.32
CA GLN A 48 -0.57 18.83 0.62
C GLN A 48 0.84 18.96 1.24
N HIS A 49 1.52 17.84 1.50
CA HIS A 49 2.84 17.81 2.16
C HIS A 49 3.82 16.82 1.50
N VAL A 50 4.04 16.97 0.19
CA VAL A 50 4.96 16.10 -0.57
C VAL A 50 6.41 16.36 -0.19
N THR A 51 7.15 15.28 0.04
CA THR A 51 8.62 15.30 0.05
C THR A 51 9.13 14.68 -1.24
N ASP A 52 10.00 15.38 -1.97
CA ASP A 52 10.65 14.84 -3.18
C ASP A 52 12.00 14.22 -2.81
N LEU A 53 12.27 12.99 -3.27
CA LEU A 53 13.54 12.29 -3.00
C LEU A 53 14.75 13.15 -3.38
N LYS A 54 14.64 13.97 -4.43
CA LYS A 54 15.73 14.84 -4.89
C LYS A 54 16.16 15.89 -3.86
N ASP A 55 15.27 16.23 -2.92
CA ASP A 55 15.53 17.22 -1.88
C ASP A 55 16.16 16.58 -0.62
N LEU A 56 16.25 15.24 -0.59
CA LEU A 56 16.87 14.48 0.48
C LEU A 56 18.38 14.30 0.25
N LYS A 57 19.12 14.07 1.35
CA LYS A 57 20.56 13.80 1.31
C LYS A 57 20.84 12.35 1.71
N PRO A 58 21.74 11.63 0.99
CA PRO A 58 22.09 10.27 1.35
C PRO A 58 22.81 10.25 2.70
N ILE A 59 22.55 9.20 3.49
CA ILE A 59 23.22 8.96 4.77
C ILE A 59 24.46 8.06 4.61
N LYS A 60 24.52 7.27 3.53
CA LYS A 60 25.64 6.37 3.23
C LYS A 60 25.85 6.27 1.73
N GLY A 61 27.09 6.49 1.29
CA GLY A 61 27.39 6.60 -0.14
C GLY A 61 26.60 7.73 -0.79
N ASP A 62 26.18 7.52 -2.02
CA ASP A 62 25.36 8.43 -2.83
C ASP A 62 23.92 7.92 -3.05
N ASN A 63 23.58 6.74 -2.52
CA ASN A 63 22.38 5.99 -2.90
C ASN A 63 21.56 5.39 -1.75
N ILE A 64 21.99 5.53 -0.48
CA ILE A 64 21.23 5.07 0.68
C ILE A 64 20.75 6.26 1.49
N PHE A 65 19.44 6.30 1.74
CA PHE A 65 18.74 7.35 2.47
C PHE A 65 18.04 6.76 3.68
N VAL A 66 17.94 7.55 4.76
CA VAL A 66 17.02 7.30 5.87
C VAL A 66 16.17 8.53 6.02
N TRP A 67 14.85 8.36 5.95
CA TRP A 67 13.89 9.44 5.98
C TRP A 67 12.78 9.11 6.97
N GLN A 68 12.39 10.09 7.77
CA GLN A 68 11.28 10.00 8.70
C GLN A 68 10.11 10.83 8.15
N GLY A 69 8.99 10.17 7.87
CA GLY A 69 7.79 10.83 7.35
C GLY A 69 6.71 9.83 6.93
N ASP A 70 5.65 10.36 6.31
CA ASP A 70 4.54 9.57 5.76
C ASP A 70 4.93 9.02 4.37
N ILE A 71 5.11 7.70 4.26
CA ILE A 71 5.48 7.07 2.99
C ILE A 71 4.51 7.39 1.84
N THR A 72 3.26 7.74 2.15
CA THR A 72 2.23 8.08 1.16
C THR A 72 2.37 9.48 0.58
N THR A 73 3.29 10.30 1.10
CA THR A 73 3.61 11.64 0.59
C THR A 73 5.02 11.74 -0.01
N LEU A 74 5.75 10.63 -0.10
CA LEU A 74 7.08 10.59 -0.71
C LEU A 74 6.99 10.47 -2.24
N LYS A 75 7.50 11.47 -2.95
CA LYS A 75 7.66 11.44 -4.40
C LYS A 75 8.95 10.70 -4.76
N ILE A 76 8.77 9.47 -5.25
CA ILE A 76 9.81 8.51 -5.63
C ILE A 76 9.26 7.60 -6.74
N ASP A 77 10.10 6.82 -7.40
CA ASP A 77 9.62 5.90 -8.43
C ASP A 77 8.77 4.76 -7.84
N ALA A 78 9.22 4.12 -6.77
CA ALA A 78 8.46 3.06 -6.13
C ALA A 78 8.56 3.10 -4.60
N ILE A 79 7.46 2.76 -3.93
CA ILE A 79 7.45 2.41 -2.51
C ILE A 79 7.17 0.90 -2.35
N VAL A 80 7.62 0.31 -1.24
CA VAL A 80 7.38 -1.11 -0.96
C VAL A 80 6.24 -1.27 0.05
N ASN A 81 5.23 -2.05 -0.30
CA ASN A 81 4.14 -2.45 0.60
C ASN A 81 4.40 -3.84 1.21
N ALA A 82 4.24 -3.96 2.53
CA ALA A 82 4.22 -5.25 3.23
C ALA A 82 2.82 -5.88 3.12
N ALA A 83 2.59 -6.56 2.00
CA ALA A 83 1.33 -7.20 1.67
C ALA A 83 1.10 -8.51 2.45
N ASN A 84 -0.14 -8.98 2.44
CA ASN A 84 -0.52 -10.31 2.90
C ASN A 84 -0.75 -11.27 1.70
N SER A 85 -0.80 -12.58 1.96
CA SER A 85 -0.87 -13.60 0.89
C SER A 85 -2.13 -13.54 0.02
N ARG A 86 -3.25 -13.03 0.54
CA ARG A 86 -4.47 -12.79 -0.25
C ARG A 86 -4.27 -11.65 -1.25
N PHE A 87 -3.29 -10.79 -1.03
CA PHE A 87 -2.83 -9.73 -1.94
C PHE A 87 -3.79 -8.57 -2.18
N LEU A 88 -5.02 -8.62 -1.66
CA LEU A 88 -6.04 -7.57 -1.81
C LEU A 88 -5.86 -6.38 -0.86
N GLY A 89 -4.68 -6.20 -0.27
CA GLY A 89 -4.46 -5.23 0.81
C GLY A 89 -5.12 -5.63 2.14
N CYS A 90 -5.16 -4.68 3.07
CA CYS A 90 -5.80 -4.88 4.38
C CYS A 90 -7.32 -4.82 4.25
N MET A 91 -8.02 -5.84 4.77
CA MET A 91 -9.49 -5.88 4.83
C MET A 91 -10.05 -5.88 6.25
N GLN A 92 -9.23 -5.47 7.21
CA GLN A 92 -9.68 -5.19 8.56
C GLN A 92 -9.95 -3.68 8.64
N ALA A 93 -11.19 -3.31 8.98
CA ALA A 93 -11.61 -1.91 9.07
C ALA A 93 -10.69 -1.14 10.03
N ASN A 94 -10.19 0.01 9.56
CA ASN A 94 -9.43 0.97 10.35
C ASN A 94 -8.14 0.39 10.98
N HIS A 95 -7.64 -0.73 10.45
CA HIS A 95 -6.46 -1.39 11.01
C HIS A 95 -5.20 -0.58 10.78
N ASP A 96 -4.43 -0.37 11.84
CA ASP A 96 -3.15 0.34 11.80
C ASP A 96 -2.04 -0.57 11.27
N CYS A 97 -2.00 -0.74 9.95
CA CYS A 97 -0.90 -1.40 9.26
C CYS A 97 -0.55 -0.69 7.95
N ILE A 98 0.69 -0.85 7.50
CA ILE A 98 1.19 -0.18 6.30
C ILE A 98 0.39 -0.56 5.03
N ASP A 99 -0.11 -1.80 4.98
CA ASP A 99 -0.96 -2.30 3.89
C ASP A 99 -2.30 -1.57 3.83
N ASN A 100 -2.87 -1.23 4.99
CA ASN A 100 -4.09 -0.42 5.09
C ASN A 100 -3.83 1.03 4.64
N ILE A 101 -2.76 1.63 5.16
CA ILE A 101 -2.36 3.02 4.87
C ILE A 101 -2.12 3.20 3.36
N ILE A 102 -1.27 2.36 2.75
CA ILE A 102 -0.93 2.46 1.33
C ILE A 102 -2.16 2.24 0.45
N HIS A 103 -2.96 1.18 0.67
CA HIS A 103 -4.15 0.93 -0.15
C HIS A 103 -5.20 2.04 -0.02
N THR A 104 -5.42 2.55 1.19
CA THR A 104 -6.43 3.61 1.42
C THR A 104 -6.01 4.92 0.77
N LYS A 105 -4.73 5.32 0.88
CA LYS A 105 -4.23 6.55 0.27
C LYS A 105 -4.04 6.45 -1.25
N ALA A 106 -3.75 5.28 -1.78
CA ALA A 106 -3.55 5.08 -3.23
C ALA A 106 -4.88 5.01 -4.00
N GLY A 107 -5.91 4.42 -3.40
CA GLY A 107 -7.24 4.25 -4.00
C GLY A 107 -7.60 2.79 -4.33
N VAL A 108 -8.88 2.54 -4.58
CA VAL A 108 -9.44 1.20 -4.80
C VAL A 108 -8.78 0.47 -5.98
N GLN A 109 -8.24 1.20 -6.96
CA GLN A 109 -7.63 0.63 -8.16
C GLN A 109 -6.45 -0.30 -7.81
N VAL A 110 -5.67 -0.01 -6.76
CA VAL A 110 -4.59 -0.92 -6.31
C VAL A 110 -5.14 -2.30 -5.92
N ARG A 111 -6.29 -2.34 -5.23
CA ARG A 111 -6.95 -3.62 -4.87
C ARG A 111 -7.45 -4.36 -6.11
N LEU A 112 -7.97 -3.64 -7.09
CA LEU A 112 -8.46 -4.22 -8.35
C LEU A 112 -7.30 -4.81 -9.17
N ASP A 113 -6.20 -4.08 -9.30
CA ASP A 113 -4.97 -4.57 -9.96
C ASP A 113 -4.41 -5.80 -9.24
N CYS A 114 -4.32 -5.76 -7.91
CA CYS A 114 -3.89 -6.92 -7.13
C CYS A 114 -4.81 -8.14 -7.32
N ALA A 115 -6.14 -7.93 -7.40
CA ALA A 115 -7.09 -9.01 -7.67
C ALA A 115 -6.85 -9.63 -9.05
N GLU A 116 -6.59 -8.80 -10.06
CA GLU A 116 -6.27 -9.27 -11.41
C GLU A 116 -4.95 -10.06 -11.45
N ILE A 117 -3.91 -9.60 -10.73
CA ILE A 117 -2.64 -10.33 -10.57
C ILE A 117 -2.89 -11.73 -9.98
N ILE A 118 -3.70 -11.83 -8.91
CA ILE A 118 -4.00 -13.12 -8.29
C ILE A 118 -4.86 -14.00 -9.20
N ARG A 119 -5.82 -13.41 -9.92
CA ARG A 119 -6.66 -14.12 -10.89
C ARG A 119 -5.81 -14.74 -11.99
N GLN A 120 -4.90 -13.97 -12.59
CA GLN A 120 -3.97 -14.46 -13.63
C GLN A 120 -2.99 -15.50 -13.08
N GLN A 121 -2.51 -15.33 -11.85
CA GLN A 121 -1.63 -16.29 -11.19
C GLN A 121 -2.33 -17.61 -10.81
N GLY A 122 -3.65 -17.59 -10.62
CA GLY A 122 -4.47 -18.75 -10.25
C GLY A 122 -4.28 -19.24 -8.80
N ARG A 123 -3.55 -18.48 -7.97
CA ARG A 123 -3.30 -18.78 -6.55
C ARG A 123 -2.83 -17.54 -5.78
N ASN A 124 -2.98 -17.59 -4.46
CA ASN A 124 -2.47 -16.59 -3.53
C ASN A 124 -0.94 -16.40 -3.63
N GLU A 125 -0.46 -15.23 -3.19
CA GLU A 125 0.95 -14.85 -3.27
C GLU A 125 1.77 -15.51 -2.15
N GLY A 126 2.98 -15.94 -2.51
CA GLY A 126 3.90 -16.61 -1.60
C GLY A 126 4.87 -15.65 -0.92
N VAL A 127 5.36 -16.04 0.26
CA VAL A 127 6.35 -15.26 1.03
C VAL A 127 7.65 -15.05 0.23
N GLY A 128 8.24 -13.85 0.31
CA GLY A 128 9.53 -13.52 -0.29
C GLY A 128 9.49 -13.23 -1.79
N LYS A 129 8.31 -13.04 -2.38
CA LYS A 129 8.12 -12.63 -3.79
C LYS A 129 7.67 -11.17 -3.86
N ALA A 130 7.88 -10.54 -5.00
CA ALA A 130 7.44 -9.18 -5.29
C ALA A 130 6.54 -9.13 -6.53
N LYS A 131 5.52 -8.26 -6.51
CA LYS A 131 4.76 -7.80 -7.69
C LYS A 131 4.68 -6.29 -7.68
N ILE A 132 4.34 -5.71 -8.82
CA ILE A 132 4.26 -4.26 -9.00
C ILE A 132 2.87 -3.86 -9.51
N THR A 133 2.36 -2.74 -8.99
CA THR A 133 1.16 -2.03 -9.47
C THR A 133 1.49 -0.55 -9.63
N ARG A 134 0.59 0.23 -10.24
CA ARG A 134 0.71 1.70 -10.25
C ARG A 134 0.43 2.26 -8.85
N GLY A 135 1.04 3.40 -8.51
CA GLY A 135 0.78 4.11 -7.27
C GLY A 135 -0.51 4.94 -7.25
N TYR A 136 -1.14 5.13 -8.41
CA TYR A 136 -2.38 5.89 -8.59
C TYR A 136 -2.32 7.29 -7.95
N ASN A 137 -3.03 7.49 -6.84
CA ASN A 137 -3.13 8.79 -6.18
C ASN A 137 -1.93 9.11 -5.27
N LEU A 138 -0.97 8.19 -5.13
CA LEU A 138 0.28 8.46 -4.41
C LEU A 138 1.23 9.32 -5.26
N PRO A 139 2.12 10.12 -4.65
CA PRO A 139 3.24 10.75 -5.35
C PRO A 139 4.25 9.73 -5.90
N ALA A 140 4.28 8.52 -5.32
CA ALA A 140 5.06 7.41 -5.85
C ALA A 140 4.46 6.85 -7.14
N LYS A 141 5.28 6.61 -8.17
CA LYS A 141 4.78 6.12 -9.47
C LYS A 141 4.24 4.68 -9.38
N TYR A 142 4.88 3.84 -8.57
CA TYR A 142 4.57 2.43 -8.41
C TYR A 142 4.54 1.98 -6.96
N ILE A 143 3.85 0.87 -6.72
CA ILE A 143 3.89 0.13 -5.45
C ILE A 143 4.44 -1.26 -5.73
N ILE A 144 5.53 -1.62 -5.07
CA ILE A 144 6.06 -2.98 -5.07
C ILE A 144 5.51 -3.71 -3.83
N HIS A 145 4.70 -4.72 -4.05
CA HIS A 145 4.08 -5.51 -2.98
C HIS A 145 4.90 -6.77 -2.71
N THR A 146 5.31 -6.98 -1.47
CA THR A 146 5.99 -8.21 -1.02
C THR A 146 5.30 -8.81 0.19
N VAL A 147 5.22 -10.14 0.25
CA VAL A 147 4.64 -10.87 1.39
C VAL A 147 5.77 -11.31 2.33
N GLY A 148 5.78 -10.78 3.56
CA GLY A 148 6.76 -11.10 4.59
C GLY A 148 6.44 -12.38 5.39
N PRO A 149 7.43 -12.98 6.08
CA PRO A 149 7.20 -14.12 6.97
C PRO A 149 6.48 -13.69 8.26
N GLN A 150 5.58 -14.54 8.78
CA GLN A 150 4.96 -14.32 10.10
C GLN A 150 5.88 -14.80 11.22
N ILE A 151 6.23 -13.91 12.15
CA ILE A 151 7.07 -14.24 13.30
C ILE A 151 6.17 -14.65 14.47
N ARG A 152 6.09 -15.96 14.77
CA ARG A 152 5.21 -16.50 15.83
C ARG A 152 5.93 -16.94 17.10
N ARG A 153 7.26 -17.03 17.06
CA ARG A 153 8.09 -17.52 18.17
C ARG A 153 9.37 -16.71 18.26
N LEU A 154 9.89 -16.58 19.48
CA LEU A 154 11.23 -16.06 19.76
C LEU A 154 12.11 -17.21 20.28
N PRO A 155 13.41 -17.26 19.93
CA PRO A 155 14.10 -16.34 19.01
C PRO A 155 13.66 -16.55 17.54
N VAL A 156 13.89 -15.53 16.70
CA VAL A 156 13.55 -15.58 15.26
C VAL A 156 14.38 -16.67 14.58
N SER A 157 13.70 -17.63 13.94
CA SER A 157 14.37 -18.74 13.24
C SER A 157 15.18 -18.25 12.03
N LYS A 158 16.23 -19.01 11.69
CA LYS A 158 17.05 -18.76 10.49
C LYS A 158 16.19 -18.69 9.22
N LEU A 159 15.22 -19.60 9.09
CA LEU A 159 14.27 -19.59 7.97
C LEU A 159 13.53 -18.25 7.82
N ASN A 160 13.04 -17.66 8.93
CA ASN A 160 12.34 -16.38 8.87
C ASN A 160 13.27 -15.22 8.51
N GLN A 161 14.52 -15.24 8.97
CA GLN A 161 15.53 -14.26 8.58
C GLN A 161 15.81 -14.34 7.07
N ASP A 162 15.97 -15.55 6.53
CA ASP A 162 16.25 -15.76 5.11
C ASP A 162 15.06 -15.38 4.22
N LEU A 163 13.83 -15.67 4.67
CA LEU A 163 12.61 -15.25 3.97
C LEU A 163 12.45 -13.73 3.95
N LEU A 164 12.79 -13.03 5.04
CA LEU A 164 12.77 -11.57 5.07
C LEU A 164 13.82 -10.99 4.12
N ALA A 165 15.06 -11.49 4.14
CA ALA A 165 16.11 -11.08 3.20
C ALA A 165 15.69 -11.30 1.73
N LYS A 166 14.98 -12.40 1.47
CA LYS A 166 14.42 -12.70 0.14
C LYS A 166 13.37 -11.67 -0.30
N CYS A 167 12.55 -11.13 0.61
CA CYS A 167 11.61 -10.05 0.29
C CYS A 167 12.36 -8.83 -0.26
N TYR A 168 13.38 -8.35 0.46
CA TYR A 168 14.19 -7.20 0.04
C TYR A 168 14.83 -7.44 -1.32
N LEU A 169 15.49 -8.59 -1.52
CA LEU A 169 16.16 -8.90 -2.78
C LEU A 169 15.18 -9.00 -3.95
N SER A 170 13.98 -9.55 -3.75
CA SER A 170 12.94 -9.61 -4.77
C SER A 170 12.44 -8.22 -5.16
N CYS A 171 12.25 -7.32 -4.19
CA CYS A 171 11.86 -5.94 -4.47
C CYS A 171 12.93 -5.18 -5.25
N LEU A 172 14.19 -5.26 -4.80
CA LEU A 172 15.33 -4.60 -5.47
C LEU A 172 15.47 -5.06 -6.92
N LYS A 173 15.44 -6.38 -7.14
CA LYS A 173 15.49 -6.95 -8.50
C LYS A 173 14.35 -6.50 -9.40
N LEU A 174 13.14 -6.38 -8.84
CA LEU A 174 11.98 -5.95 -9.62
C LEU A 174 12.07 -4.46 -9.98
N ALA A 175 12.61 -3.63 -9.09
CA ALA A 175 12.86 -2.21 -9.38
C ALA A 175 13.87 -2.03 -10.51
N ASP A 176 15.00 -2.75 -10.47
CA ASP A 176 16.02 -2.71 -11.53
C ASP A 176 15.47 -3.18 -12.90
N GLN A 177 14.55 -4.14 -12.90
CA GLN A 177 13.92 -4.65 -14.14
C GLN A 177 12.94 -3.66 -14.79
N GLN A 178 12.51 -2.63 -14.06
CA GLN A 178 11.55 -1.62 -14.52
C GLN A 178 12.21 -0.24 -14.70
N SER A 179 13.53 -0.15 -14.53
CA SER A 179 14.33 1.07 -14.67
C SER A 179 14.65 1.41 -16.13
#